data_AF-A0A7R7RL87-F1
#
_entry.id   AF-A0A7R7RL87-F1
#
_cell.length_a   1.000
_cell.length_b   1.000
_cell.length_c   1.000
_cell.angle_alpha   90.00
_cell.angle_beta   90.00
_cell.angle_gamma   90.00
#
_symmetry.space_group_name_H-M   'P 1'
#
loop_
_entity.id
_entity.type
_entity.pdbx_description
1 polymer ?
#
loop_
_entity_poly.entity_id
_entity_poly.type
_entity_poly.pdbx_seq_one_letter_code
_entity_poly.pdbx_strand_id
1 'polypeptide(L)'
;MSGDEAAEVYLGIWRRVLAERPDALWYPTINLGPAAQWYDHISPLAESGLLRMGVSDPGSVNMGVRVDGLPVGSFVYANTFDDVAHQLDLCRTHRLGPSLAIYEPGFLRTILAYDRSDQLPAGSFIKL
;
A
#
# COMPACT_ATOMS: atom_id res chain seq x y z
N MET A 1 4.65 3.33 -15.01
CA MET A 1 3.82 2.48 -15.91
C MET A 1 2.36 2.79 -15.63
N SER A 2 1.43 2.54 -16.55
CA SER A 2 0.01 2.64 -16.21
C SER A 2 -0.36 1.64 -15.10
N GLY A 3 -1.53 1.81 -14.47
CA GLY A 3 -2.03 0.85 -13.48
C GLY A 3 -2.13 -0.57 -14.03
N ASP A 4 -2.67 -0.73 -15.23
CA ASP A 4 -2.83 -2.03 -15.89
C ASP A 4 -1.49 -2.68 -16.23
N GLU A 5 -0.55 -1.91 -16.76
CA GLU A 5 0.80 -2.40 -17.07
C GLU A 5 1.52 -2.89 -15.81
N ALA A 6 1.44 -2.11 -14.73
CA ALA A 6 2.03 -2.48 -13.45
C ALA A 6 1.35 -3.74 -12.87
N ALA A 7 0.02 -3.84 -12.95
CA ALA A 7 -0.72 -5.01 -12.50
C ALA A 7 -0.30 -6.28 -13.25
N GLU A 8 -0.14 -6.24 -14.57
CA GLU A 8 0.30 -7.42 -15.33
C GLU A 8 1.72 -7.86 -14.97
N VAL A 9 2.62 -6.93 -14.64
CA VAL A 9 3.96 -7.29 -14.13
C VAL A 9 3.85 -8.08 -12.82
N TYR A 10 3.01 -7.65 -11.88
CA TYR A 10 2.75 -8.41 -10.65
C TYR A 10 2.12 -9.78 -10.95
N LEU A 11 1.06 -9.81 -11.76
CA LEU A 11 0.32 -11.03 -12.07
C LEU A 11 1.19 -12.08 -12.80
N GLY A 12 2.15 -11.64 -13.62
CA GLY A 12 3.10 -12.53 -14.29
C GLY A 12 3.88 -13.42 -13.31
N ILE A 13 4.24 -12.90 -12.14
CA ILE A 13 4.92 -13.66 -11.09
C ILE A 13 3.90 -14.37 -10.20
N TRP A 14 2.84 -13.67 -9.82
CA TRP A 14 1.85 -14.15 -8.84
C TRP A 14 1.13 -15.41 -9.29
N ARG A 15 0.74 -15.49 -10.57
CA ARG A 15 0.04 -16.65 -11.13
C ARG A 15 0.80 -17.95 -10.88
N ARG A 16 2.13 -17.95 -10.99
CA ARG A 16 2.95 -19.14 -10.73
C ARG A 16 3.00 -19.48 -9.24
N VAL A 17 3.32 -18.51 -8.39
CA VAL A 17 3.46 -18.77 -6.95
C VAL A 17 2.13 -19.18 -6.33
N LEU A 18 1.02 -18.53 -6.70
CA LEU A 18 -0.30 -18.84 -6.16
C LEU A 18 -0.86 -20.16 -6.70
N ALA A 19 -0.39 -20.64 -7.85
CA ALA A 19 -0.69 -22.00 -8.29
C ALA A 19 -0.02 -23.05 -7.38
N GLU A 20 1.18 -22.78 -6.89
CA GLU A 20 1.91 -23.67 -5.96
C GLU A 20 1.47 -23.48 -4.50
N ARG A 21 1.10 -22.25 -4.11
CA ARG A 21 0.76 -21.82 -2.75
C ARG A 21 -0.53 -20.97 -2.75
N PRO A 22 -1.70 -21.60 -2.95
CA PRO A 22 -2.97 -20.89 -3.13
C PRO A 22 -3.46 -20.13 -1.89
N ASP A 23 -2.90 -20.46 -0.72
CA ASP A 23 -3.18 -19.87 0.58
C ASP A 23 -2.24 -18.71 0.94
N ALA A 24 -1.22 -18.44 0.13
CA ALA A 24 -0.29 -17.36 0.39
C ALA A 24 -1.00 -15.99 0.38
N LEU A 25 -0.84 -15.24 1.46
CA LEU A 25 -1.25 -13.84 1.52
C LEU A 25 -0.18 -12.98 0.84
N TRP A 26 -0.55 -12.36 -0.27
CA TRP A 26 0.33 -11.51 -1.05
C TRP A 26 -0.37 -10.18 -1.41
N TYR A 27 0.37 -9.09 -1.26
CA TYR A 27 -0.02 -7.72 -1.63
C TYR A 27 1.14 -7.06 -2.41
N PRO A 28 0.84 -6.09 -3.30
CA PRO A 28 1.87 -5.42 -4.09
C PRO A 28 2.55 -4.29 -3.29
N THR A 29 3.65 -3.78 -3.83
CA THR A 29 4.20 -2.48 -3.41
C THR A 29 3.69 -1.37 -4.35
N ILE A 30 4.08 -0.11 -4.11
CA ILE A 30 3.74 0.99 -5.02
C ILE A 30 4.25 0.76 -6.45
N ASN A 31 3.52 1.30 -7.43
CA ASN A 31 3.94 1.31 -8.83
C ASN A 31 5.18 2.20 -9.04
N LEU A 32 6.06 1.78 -9.95
CA LEU A 32 7.17 2.60 -10.43
C LEU A 32 6.64 3.60 -11.47
N GLY A 33 6.24 4.77 -10.98
CA GLY A 33 5.67 5.86 -11.76
C GLY A 33 5.59 7.16 -10.97
N PRO A 34 4.96 8.20 -11.54
CA PRO A 34 4.60 9.41 -10.81
C PRO A 34 3.80 9.07 -9.55
N ALA A 35 3.96 9.85 -8.49
CA ALA A 35 3.30 9.59 -7.20
C ALA A 35 1.78 9.41 -7.32
N ALA A 36 1.15 10.21 -8.18
CA ALA A 36 -0.28 10.13 -8.48
C ALA A 36 -0.74 8.78 -9.07
N GLN A 37 0.18 7.93 -9.55
CA GLN A 37 -0.10 6.63 -10.16
C GLN A 37 0.37 5.45 -9.31
N TRP A 38 0.88 5.70 -8.10
CA TRP A 38 1.47 4.66 -7.24
C TRP A 38 0.49 3.54 -6.91
N TYR A 39 -0.81 3.83 -6.83
CA TYR A 39 -1.85 2.88 -6.44
C TYR A 39 -2.81 2.48 -7.57
N ASP A 40 -2.63 2.98 -8.79
CA ASP A 40 -3.53 2.71 -9.93
C ASP A 40 -3.65 1.23 -10.28
N HIS A 41 -2.63 0.45 -9.92
CA HIS A 41 -2.57 -0.99 -10.19
C HIS A 41 -3.38 -1.83 -9.18
N ILE A 42 -3.88 -1.25 -8.08
CA ILE A 42 -4.63 -1.99 -7.06
C ILE A 42 -5.96 -2.50 -7.60
N SER A 43 -6.72 -1.66 -8.31
CA SER A 43 -8.01 -2.06 -8.91
C SER A 43 -7.89 -3.21 -9.90
N PRO A 44 -7.04 -3.13 -10.95
CA PRO A 44 -6.88 -4.26 -11.87
C PRO A 44 -6.34 -5.53 -11.18
N LEU A 45 -5.48 -5.40 -10.16
CA LEU A 45 -5.07 -6.56 -9.35
C LEU A 45 -6.22 -7.17 -8.54
N ALA A 46 -7.09 -6.35 -7.95
CA ALA A 46 -8.27 -6.83 -7.25
C ALA A 46 -9.25 -7.52 -8.20
N GLU A 47 -9.51 -6.92 -9.36
CA GLU A 47 -10.41 -7.44 -10.40
C GLU A 47 -9.92 -8.75 -11.01
N SER A 48 -8.61 -9.01 -11.01
CA SER A 48 -8.05 -10.31 -11.41
C SER A 48 -8.49 -11.47 -10.51
N GLY A 49 -8.99 -11.18 -9.31
CA GLY A 49 -9.35 -12.17 -8.32
C GLY A 49 -8.16 -12.86 -7.66
N LEU A 50 -6.92 -12.39 -7.87
CA LEU A 50 -5.71 -12.93 -7.23
C LEU A 50 -5.21 -12.09 -6.04
N LEU A 51 -5.56 -10.80 -5.97
CA LEU A 51 -5.22 -9.97 -4.80
C LEU A 51 -6.02 -10.43 -3.57
N ARG A 52 -5.35 -10.54 -2.43
CA ARG A 52 -5.95 -10.97 -1.15
C ARG A 52 -5.84 -9.91 -0.06
N MET A 53 -4.85 -9.03 -0.17
CA MET A 53 -4.57 -7.97 0.78
C MET A 53 -4.26 -6.68 0.03
N GLY A 54 -4.71 -5.56 0.58
CA GLY A 54 -4.38 -4.22 0.08
C GLY A 54 -3.12 -3.68 0.74
N VAL A 55 -2.82 -2.41 0.46
CA VAL A 55 -1.71 -1.68 1.08
C VAL A 55 -2.15 -0.25 1.38
N SER A 56 -1.64 0.32 2.47
CA SER A 56 -1.70 1.75 2.70
C SER A 56 -0.47 2.22 3.47
N ASP A 57 0.02 3.38 3.07
CA ASP A 57 1.13 4.11 3.68
C ASP A 57 0.56 5.41 4.29
N PRO A 58 0.11 5.37 5.57
CA PRO A 58 -0.81 6.36 6.14
C PRO A 58 -0.15 7.67 6.61
N GLY A 59 0.80 8.17 5.82
CA GLY A 59 1.42 9.47 6.04
C GLY A 59 2.62 9.74 5.16
N SER A 60 3.29 10.85 5.46
CA SER A 60 4.50 11.30 4.75
C SER A 60 5.72 11.28 5.64
N VAL A 61 6.87 10.82 5.13
CA VAL A 61 8.13 10.76 5.88
C VAL A 61 9.33 11.01 4.98
N ASN A 62 10.39 11.60 5.52
CA ASN A 62 11.67 11.68 4.84
C ASN A 62 12.35 10.31 4.84
N MET A 63 12.71 9.80 3.68
CA MET A 63 13.46 8.57 3.53
C MET A 63 14.85 8.87 2.98
N GLY A 64 15.86 8.37 3.67
CA GLY A 64 17.25 8.62 3.36
C GLY A 64 18.16 7.56 3.93
N VAL A 65 19.46 7.83 3.88
CA VAL A 65 20.50 6.96 4.43
C VAL A 65 21.22 7.68 5.57
N ARG A 66 21.97 6.96 6.39
CA ARG A 66 22.82 7.58 7.42
C ARG A 66 24.24 7.72 6.88
N VAL A 67 24.81 8.93 7.00
CA VAL A 67 26.22 9.21 6.72
C VAL A 67 26.77 9.94 7.95
N ASP A 68 27.83 9.38 8.55
CA ASP A 68 28.45 9.88 9.79
C ASP A 68 27.46 10.10 10.94
N GLY A 69 26.47 9.20 11.05
CA GLY A 69 25.45 9.23 12.09
C GLY A 69 24.29 10.20 11.84
N LEU A 70 24.35 11.02 10.78
CA LEU A 70 23.30 11.97 10.41
C LEU A 70 22.47 11.46 9.23
N PRO A 71 21.14 11.71 9.22
CA PRO A 71 20.31 11.37 8.06
C PRO A 71 20.63 12.30 6.89
N VAL A 72 20.82 11.72 5.71
CA VAL A 72 21.03 12.43 4.45
C VAL A 72 20.11 11.87 3.35
N GLY A 73 19.73 12.73 2.42
CA GLY A 73 18.82 12.39 1.33
C GLY A 73 17.77 13.48 1.13
N SER A 74 17.17 13.52 -0.07
CA SER A 74 16.15 14.50 -0.45
C SER A 74 14.78 13.87 -0.72
N PHE A 75 14.65 12.55 -0.59
CA PHE A 75 13.42 11.86 -0.91
C PHE A 75 12.41 12.00 0.25
N VAL A 76 11.31 12.68 -0.05
CA VAL A 76 10.11 12.66 0.80
C VAL A 76 9.17 11.62 0.22
N TYR A 77 8.91 10.57 1.01
CA TYR A 77 7.85 9.64 0.69
C TYR A 77 6.52 10.28 1.09
N ALA A 78 5.90 10.96 0.12
CA ALA A 78 4.73 11.79 0.35
C ALA A 78 3.43 11.01 0.07
N ASN A 79 2.68 10.71 1.12
CA ASN A 79 1.27 10.37 1.04
C ASN A 79 0.50 11.43 1.83
N THR A 80 -0.26 12.26 1.11
CA THR A 80 -1.17 13.24 1.71
C THR A 80 -2.36 12.52 2.34
N PHE A 81 -3.16 13.20 3.17
CA PHE A 81 -4.37 12.58 3.71
C PHE A 81 -5.38 12.18 2.63
N ASP A 82 -5.41 12.88 1.49
CA ASP A 82 -6.24 12.50 0.34
C ASP A 82 -5.73 11.20 -0.29
N ASP A 83 -4.41 11.02 -0.41
CA ASP A 83 -3.82 9.76 -0.87
C ASP A 83 -4.16 8.61 0.09
N VAL A 84 -4.06 8.84 1.41
CA VAL A 84 -4.42 7.85 2.42
C VAL A 84 -5.91 7.49 2.34
N ALA A 85 -6.78 8.49 2.21
CA ALA A 85 -8.21 8.28 2.04
C ALA A 85 -8.50 7.43 0.79
N HIS A 86 -7.83 7.74 -0.33
CA HIS A 86 -7.93 7.00 -1.58
C HIS A 86 -7.46 5.54 -1.44
N GLN A 87 -6.30 5.29 -0.83
CA GLN A 87 -5.79 3.93 -0.58
C GLN A 87 -6.76 3.09 0.24
N LEU A 88 -7.30 3.67 1.33
CA LEU A 88 -8.29 2.98 2.17
C LEU A 88 -9.62 2.78 1.41
N ASP A 89 -9.97 3.68 0.51
CA ASP A 89 -11.18 3.55 -0.32
C ASP A 89 -11.08 2.44 -1.35
N LEU A 90 -9.92 2.29 -2.00
CA LEU A 90 -9.62 1.12 -2.84
C LEU A 90 -9.77 -0.18 -2.04
N CYS A 91 -9.26 -0.20 -0.81
CA CYS A 91 -9.39 -1.37 0.06
C CYS A 91 -10.84 -1.66 0.45
N ARG A 92 -11.65 -0.64 0.77
CA ARG A 92 -13.10 -0.82 1.04
C ARG A 92 -13.84 -1.32 -0.19
N THR A 93 -13.63 -0.68 -1.33
CA THR A 93 -14.28 -1.00 -2.62
C THR A 93 -14.04 -2.46 -3.01
N HIS A 94 -12.79 -2.90 -2.89
CA HIS A 94 -12.38 -4.26 -3.26
C HIS A 94 -12.45 -5.27 -2.12
N ARG A 95 -12.94 -4.86 -0.94
CA ARG A 95 -13.05 -5.68 0.28
C ARG A 95 -11.73 -6.33 0.70
N LEU A 96 -10.66 -5.55 0.68
CA LEU A 96 -9.31 -5.95 1.05
C LEU A 96 -8.95 -5.46 2.45
N GLY A 97 -8.31 -6.31 3.24
CA GLY A 97 -7.60 -5.89 4.45
C GLY A 97 -6.26 -5.27 4.07
N PRO A 98 -6.02 -3.97 4.35
CA PRO A 98 -4.76 -3.33 4.01
C PRO A 98 -3.64 -3.75 4.98
N SER A 99 -2.47 -4.01 4.42
CA SER A 99 -1.21 -3.96 5.16
C SER A 99 -0.82 -2.49 5.37
N LEU A 100 -0.91 -2.00 6.61
CA LEU A 100 -0.61 -0.63 7.01
C LEU A 100 0.87 -0.50 7.41
N ALA A 101 1.65 0.25 6.64
CA ALA A 101 3.07 0.47 6.92
C ALA A 101 3.27 1.70 7.82
N ILE A 102 3.61 1.51 9.09
CA ILE A 102 3.79 2.60 10.06
C ILE A 102 5.27 2.87 10.25
N TYR A 103 5.82 3.84 9.52
CA TYR A 103 7.24 4.22 9.64
C TYR A 103 7.52 5.14 10.83
N GLU A 104 6.52 5.91 11.28
CA GLU A 104 6.68 6.85 12.38
C GLU A 104 5.34 7.08 13.13
N PRO A 105 5.35 7.61 14.37
CA PRO A 105 4.15 7.70 15.20
C PRO A 105 2.98 8.49 14.58
N GLY A 106 3.24 9.47 13.71
CA GLY A 106 2.19 10.21 13.01
C GLY A 106 1.30 9.31 12.14
N PHE A 107 1.88 8.30 11.50
CA PHE A 107 1.17 7.33 10.66
C PHE A 107 0.16 6.53 11.48
N LEU A 108 0.57 6.11 12.70
CA LEU A 108 -0.31 5.40 13.61
C LEU A 108 -1.47 6.30 14.07
N ARG A 109 -1.21 7.59 14.34
CA ARG A 109 -2.26 8.54 14.71
C ARG A 109 -3.30 8.70 13.60
N THR A 110 -2.87 8.73 12.33
CA THR A 110 -3.76 8.75 11.17
C THR A 110 -4.69 7.53 11.18
N ILE A 111 -4.14 6.31 11.27
CA ILE A 111 -4.93 5.07 11.28
C ILE A 111 -5.87 5.00 12.48
N LEU A 112 -5.43 5.41 13.67
CA LEU A 112 -6.27 5.44 14.85
C LEU A 112 -7.45 6.43 14.72
N ALA A 113 -7.39 7.42 13.82
CA ALA A 113 -8.53 8.29 13.52
C ALA A 113 -9.58 7.58 12.64
N TYR A 114 -9.13 6.81 11.64
CA TYR A 114 -10.02 5.95 10.84
C TYR A 114 -10.66 4.84 11.68
N ASP A 115 -9.90 4.21 12.58
CA ASP A 115 -10.40 3.19 13.50
C ASP A 115 -11.50 3.74 14.41
N ARG A 116 -11.24 4.87 15.09
CA ARG A 116 -12.20 5.54 15.98
C ARG A 116 -13.45 6.09 15.26
N SER A 117 -13.43 6.16 13.94
CA SER A 117 -14.58 6.59 13.14
C SER A 117 -15.27 5.43 12.41
N ASP A 118 -14.90 4.18 12.73
CA ASP A 118 -15.42 2.96 12.08
C ASP A 118 -15.21 2.95 10.56
N GLN A 119 -14.17 3.65 10.08
CA GLN A 119 -13.85 3.77 8.64
C GLN A 119 -12.62 2.95 8.22
N LEU A 120 -11.95 2.30 9.17
CA LEU A 120 -10.81 1.45 8.88
C LEU A 120 -11.28 0.14 8.20
N PRO A 121 -10.71 -0.28 7.05
CA PRO A 121 -11.14 -1.49 6.38
C PRO A 121 -10.93 -2.74 7.26
N ALA A 122 -11.90 -3.66 7.24
CA ALA A 122 -11.81 -4.92 7.97
C ALA A 122 -10.60 -5.76 7.51
N GLY A 123 -9.96 -6.47 8.44
CA GLY A 123 -8.75 -7.24 8.15
C GLY A 123 -7.49 -6.39 8.00
N SER A 124 -7.53 -5.11 8.39
CA SER A 124 -6.34 -4.27 8.49
C SER A 124 -5.28 -4.89 9.40
N PHE A 125 -4.04 -4.87 8.94
CA PHE A 125 -2.87 -5.38 9.66
C PHE A 125 -1.81 -4.29 9.77
N ILE A 126 -1.31 -4.03 10.98
CA ILE A 126 -0.32 -2.98 11.26
C ILE A 126 1.09 -3.57 11.26
N LYS A 127 2.00 -2.92 10.54
CA LYS A 127 3.45 -3.18 10.57
C LYS A 127 4.16 -1.96 11.16
N LEU A 128 4.92 -2.16 12.24
CA LEU A 128 5.71 -1.14 12.93
C LEU A 128 7.21 -1.32 12.64
#